data_AF-A0ABD0P3S5-F1
#
_entry.id   AF-A0ABD0P3S5-F1
#
_cell.length_a   1.000
_cell.length_b   1.000
_cell.length_c   1.000
_cell.angle_alpha   90.00
_cell.angle_beta   90.00
_cell.angle_gamma   90.00
#
_symmetry.space_group_name_H-M   'P 1'
#
loop_
_entity.id
_entity.type
_entity.pdbx_description
1 polymer ?
#
loop_
_entity_poly.entity_id
_entity_poly.type
_entity_poly.pdbx_seq_one_letter_code
_entity_poly.pdbx_strand_id
1 'polypeptide(L)' 'MYRGFPLDLFMAQCYANADDLGKGRQMPVHYGSKDLNFVTISSPLATQIPQGE' A
#
# COMPACT_ATOMS: atom_id res chain seq x y z
N MET A 1 -4.63 -9.63 0.25
CA MET A 1 -5.52 -10.73 0.69
C MET A 1 -4.87 -12.10 0.54
N TYR A 2 -4.60 -12.61 -0.68
CA TYR A 2 -3.97 -13.93 -0.88
C TYR A 2 -2.64 -14.13 -0.13
N ARG A 3 -1.77 -13.12 -0.10
CA ARG A 3 -0.48 -13.16 0.62
C ARG A 3 -0.57 -12.98 2.14
N GLY A 4 -1.77 -13.01 2.72
CA GLY A 4 -1.95 -12.85 4.17
C GLY A 4 -1.80 -11.42 4.71
N PHE A 5 -1.97 -10.38 3.87
CA PHE A 5 -1.97 -8.99 4.37
C PHE A 5 -3.15 -8.78 5.33
N PRO A 6 -2.91 -8.31 6.57
CA PRO A 6 -3.95 -8.15 7.58
C PRO A 6 -5.07 -7.20 7.14
N LEU A 7 -6.31 -7.54 7.46
CA LEU A 7 -7.48 -6.69 7.20
C LEU A 7 -7.40 -5.35 7.94
N ASP A 8 -6.85 -5.35 9.15
CA ASP A 8 -6.67 -4.12 9.93
C ASP A 8 -5.72 -3.14 9.25
N LEU A 9 -4.66 -3.62 8.57
CA LEU A 9 -3.74 -2.76 7.83
C LEU A 9 -4.35 -2.21 6.53
N PHE A 10 -5.27 -2.94 5.90
CA PHE A 10 -6.06 -2.37 4.80
C PHE A 10 -6.89 -1.18 5.30
N MET A 11 -7.57 -1.35 6.44
CA MET A 11 -8.39 -0.28 7.02
C MET A 11 -7.52 0.87 7.53
N ALA A 12 -6.39 0.59 8.18
CA ALA A 12 -5.46 1.60 8.66
C ALA A 12 -5.02 2.54 7.53
N GLN A 13 -4.64 1.99 6.37
CA GLN A 13 -4.27 2.77 5.19
C GLN A 13 -5.45 3.58 4.63
N CYS A 14 -6.65 2.99 4.53
CA CYS A 14 -7.84 3.68 4.03
C CYS A 14 -8.29 4.85 4.92
N TYR A 15 -8.11 4.73 6.23
CA TYR A 15 -8.50 5.74 7.21
C TYR A 15 -7.36 6.68 7.62
N ALA A 16 -6.14 6.46 7.11
CA ALA A 16 -4.96 7.23 7.47
C ALA A 16 -4.75 7.31 9.00
N ASN A 17 -5.02 6.21 9.72
CA ASN A 17 -4.96 6.17 11.18
C ASN A 17 -3.52 5.90 11.69
N ALA A 18 -3.35 5.83 13.01
CA ALA A 18 -2.04 5.66 13.65
C ALA A 18 -1.33 4.34 13.30
N ASP A 19 -2.08 3.33 12.88
CA ASP A 19 -1.54 2.01 12.52
C ASP A 19 -1.13 1.92 11.03
N ASP A 20 -1.35 2.99 10.24
CA ASP A 20 -0.92 3.03 8.86
C ASP A 20 0.60 3.12 8.76
N LEU A 21 1.22 2.10 8.18
CA LEU A 21 2.65 2.08 7.88
C LEU A 21 3.05 3.19 6.89
N GLY A 22 2.11 3.63 6.04
CA GLY A 22 2.22 4.77 5.13
C GLY A 22 2.08 6.15 5.81
N LYS A 23 1.80 6.17 7.11
CA LYS A 23 1.66 7.38 7.95
C LYS A 23 0.58 8.35 7.46
N GLY A 24 -0.46 7.85 6.80
CA GLY A 24 -1.58 8.64 6.29
C GLY A 24 -1.20 9.60 5.16
N ARG A 25 -0.06 9.40 4.50
CA ARG A 25 0.47 10.35 3.49
C ARG A 25 -0.09 10.13 2.09
N GLN A 26 -0.70 8.98 1.84
CA GLN A 26 -1.18 8.55 0.53
C GLN A 26 -2.70 8.43 0.52
N MET A 27 -3.29 8.57 -0.65
CA MET A 27 -4.73 8.36 -0.86
C MET A 27 -5.15 6.95 -0.42
N PRO A 28 -6.41 6.75 0.02
CA PRO A 28 -6.93 5.41 0.26
C PRO A 28 -6.68 4.47 -0.92
N VAL A 29 -6.49 3.18 -0.65
CA VAL A 29 -6.18 2.12 -1.63
C VAL A 29 -4.74 2.16 -2.18
N HIS A 30 -3.89 3.07 -1.72
CA HIS A 30 -2.45 3.04 -2.01
C HIS A 30 -1.70 2.08 -1.08
N TYR A 31 -2.04 0.80 -1.16
CA TYR A 31 -1.43 -0.23 -0.30
C TYR A 31 0.03 -0.48 -0.66
N GLY A 32 0.81 -0.89 0.33
CA GLY A 32 2.20 -1.29 0.22
C GLY A 32 2.60 -2.19 1.38
N SER A 33 3.47 -3.17 1.14
CA SER A 33 4.01 -4.05 2.17
C SER A 33 5.40 -4.54 1.78
N LYS A 34 6.41 -4.10 2.53
CA LYS A 34 7.79 -4.59 2.36
C LYS A 34 7.88 -6.08 2.71
N ASP A 35 7.26 -6.49 3.81
CA ASP A 35 7.31 -7.86 4.32
C ASP A 35 6.67 -8.88 3.36
N LEU A 36 5.67 -8.46 2.58
CA LEU A 36 5.00 -9.31 1.57
C LEU A 36 5.50 -9.08 0.14
N ASN A 37 6.61 -8.35 -0.04
CA ASN A 37 7.17 -7.99 -1.35
C ASN A 37 6.10 -7.40 -2.29
N PHE A 38 5.36 -6.41 -1.79
CA PHE A 38 4.35 -5.67 -2.54
C PHE A 38 4.68 -4.18 -2.48
N VAL A 39 5.26 -3.65 -3.56
CA VAL A 39 5.67 -2.24 -3.65
C VAL A 39 4.44 -1.33 -3.52
N THR A 40 4.59 -0.23 -2.79
CA THR A 40 3.51 0.74 -2.56
C THR A 40 2.98 1.29 -3.88
N ILE A 41 1.66 1.25 -4.05
CA ILE A 41 0.97 1.77 -5.23
C ILE A 41 1.07 3.30 -5.31
N SER A 42 1.14 3.83 -6.53
CA SER A 42 1.07 5.26 -6.83
C SER A 42 -0.02 5.55 -7.88
N SER A 43 -0.64 6.72 -7.83
CA SER A 43 -1.70 7.10 -8.79
C SER A 43 -1.26 7.23 -10.25
N PRO A 44 -0.07 7.79 -10.57
CA PRO A 44 0.36 7.93 -11.95
C PRO A 44 0.39 6.57 -12.64
N LEU A 45 -0.39 6.43 -13.72
CA LEU A 45 -0.53 5.16 -14.42
C LEU A 45 0.78 4.75 -15.09
N ALA A 46 1.03 3.43 -15.10
CA ALA A 46 2.13 2.77 -15.79
C ALA A 46 3.55 3.16 -15.35
N THR A 47 3.75 4.09 -14.41
CA THR A 47 5.07 4.47 -13.90
C THR A 47 5.83 3.29 -13.29
N GLN A 48 5.10 2.34 -12.72
CA GLN A 48 5.65 1.16 -12.08
C GLN A 48 6.12 0.08 -13.06
N ILE A 49 5.75 0.13 -14.34
CA ILE A 49 6.19 -0.86 -15.35
C ILE A 49 7.71 -0.81 -15.52
N PRO A 50 8.32 0.32 -15.94
CA PRO A 50 9.78 0.39 -16.09
C PRO A 50 10.55 0.36 -14.77
N GLN A 51 9.89 0.53 -13.62
CA GLN A 51 10.53 0.45 -12.28
C GLN A 51 10.63 -0.99 -11.77
N GLY A 52 9.75 -1.87 -12.27
CA GLY A 52 9.67 -3.28 -11.87
C GLY A 52 10.45 -4.23 -12.78
N GLU A 53 10.97 -3.73 -13.91
CA GLU A 53 11.93 -4.43 -14.78
C GLU A 53 13.35 -4.37 -14.22
#